data_AF-A0A7R9A119-F1
#
_entry.id   AF-A0A7R9A119-F1
#
_cell.length_a   1.000
_cell.length_b   1.000
_cell.length_c   1.000
_cell.angle_alpha   90.00
_cell.angle_beta   90.00
_cell.angle_gamma   90.00
#
_symmetry.space_group_name_H-M   'P 1'
#
loop_
_entity.id
_entity.type
_entity.pdbx_description
1 polymer ?
#
loop_
_entity_poly.entity_id
_entity_poly.type
_entity_poly.pdbx_seq_one_letter_code
_entity_poly.pdbx_strand_id
1 'polypeptide(L)' 'MAGGWSRDGAVNEQIEASISDELARLKARRAPMGESLTHCADCEDPIPEKRRLAIPG' A
#
# COMPACT_ATOMS: atom_id res chain seq x y z
N MET A 1 -1.92 0.30 -42.28
CA MET A 1 -2.53 0.58 -40.96
C MET A 1 -2.05 -0.51 -40.00
N ALA A 2 -1.16 -0.16 -39.07
CA ALA A 2 -0.62 -1.10 -38.09
C ALA A 2 -1.56 -1.16 -36.88
N GLY A 3 -2.57 -2.03 -36.94
CA GLY A 3 -3.54 -2.25 -35.86
C GLY A 3 -3.68 -3.72 -35.50
N GLY A 4 -2.58 -4.49 -35.52
CA GLY A 4 -2.67 -5.94 -35.64
C GLY A 4 -1.63 -6.76 -34.87
N TRP A 5 -1.24 -6.38 -33.65
CA TRP A 5 -0.42 -7.31 -32.84
C TRP A 5 -0.69 -7.41 -31.33
N SER A 6 -1.85 -6.97 -30.87
CA SER A 6 -2.28 -7.24 -29.51
C SER A 6 -3.80 -7.32 -29.40
N ARG A 7 -4.30 -8.47 -28.96
CA ARG A 7 -5.69 -8.63 -28.48
C ARG A 7 -5.77 -8.17 -27.00
N ASP A 8 -4.96 -7.18 -26.63
CA ASP A 8 -4.55 -6.93 -25.24
C ASP A 8 -5.47 -5.96 -24.49
N GLY A 9 -6.48 -5.39 -25.15
CA GLY A 9 -7.45 -4.51 -24.49
C GLY A 9 -8.10 -5.19 -23.29
N ALA A 10 -8.60 -6.43 -23.48
CA ALA A 10 -9.25 -7.19 -22.41
C ALA A 10 -8.30 -7.62 -21.28
N VAL A 11 -7.03 -7.91 -21.60
CA VAL A 11 -6.01 -8.26 -20.59
C VAL A 11 -5.59 -7.02 -19.82
N ASN A 12 -5.40 -5.90 -20.49
CA ASN A 12 -5.07 -4.63 -19.87
C ASN A 12 -6.22 -4.15 -18.97
N GLU A 13 -7.46 -4.23 -19.43
CA GLU A 13 -8.66 -3.95 -18.64
C GLU A 13 -8.73 -4.83 -17.37
N GLN A 14 -8.41 -6.12 -17.48
CA GLN A 14 -8.36 -7.02 -16.32
C GLN A 14 -7.26 -6.64 -15.32
N ILE A 15 -6.09 -6.23 -15.82
CA ILE A 15 -4.98 -5.75 -14.98
C ILE A 15 -5.39 -4.48 -14.24
N GLU A 16 -5.96 -3.49 -14.95
CA GLU A 16 -6.39 -2.23 -14.37
C GLU A 16 -7.51 -2.42 -13.34
N ALA A 17 -8.46 -3.32 -13.60
CA ALA A 17 -9.50 -3.69 -12.64
C ALA A 17 -8.90 -4.30 -11.36
N SER A 18 -7.94 -5.22 -11.52
CA SER A 18 -7.28 -5.88 -10.37
C SER A 18 -6.47 -4.88 -9.53
N ILE A 19 -5.75 -3.95 -10.17
CA ILE A 19 -5.01 -2.88 -9.49
C ILE A 19 -5.97 -1.96 -8.75
N SER A 20 -7.05 -1.53 -9.41
CA SER A 20 -8.05 -0.63 -8.82
C SER A 20 -8.69 -1.24 -7.58
N ASP A 21 -9.04 -2.53 -7.64
CA ASP A 21 -9.60 -3.26 -6.51
C ASP A 21 -8.62 -3.39 -5.33
N GLU A 22 -7.34 -3.68 -5.59
CA GLU A 22 -6.33 -3.75 -4.51
C GLU A 22 -6.04 -2.37 -3.91
N LEU A 23 -6.01 -1.31 -4.72
CA LEU A 23 -5.87 0.06 -4.22
C LEU A 23 -7.06 0.45 -3.34
N ALA A 24 -8.28 0.09 -3.73
CA ALA A 24 -9.47 0.31 -2.93
C ALA A 24 -9.39 -0.45 -1.60
N ARG A 25 -8.99 -1.73 -1.63
CA ARG A 25 -8.75 -2.53 -0.42
C ARG A 25 -7.71 -1.90 0.48
N LEU A 26 -6.56 -1.49 -0.05
CA LEU A 26 -5.48 -0.86 0.72
C LEU A 26 -5.92 0.44 1.38
N LYS A 27 -6.67 1.30 0.66
CA LYS A 27 -7.19 2.56 1.20
C LYS A 27 -8.27 2.35 2.28
N ALA A 28 -9.06 1.28 2.17
CA ALA A 28 -10.07 0.93 3.14
C ALA A 28 -9.50 0.32 4.43
N ARG A 29 -8.26 -0.19 4.41
CA ARG A 29 -7.59 -0.70 5.61
C ARG A 29 -7.41 0.45 6.61
N ARG A 30 -7.82 0.19 7.85
CA ARG A 30 -7.64 1.14 8.94
C ARG A 30 -6.15 1.30 9.23
N ALA A 31 -5.66 2.54 9.21
CA ALA A 31 -4.33 2.84 9.68
C ALA A 31 -4.21 2.57 11.20
N PRO A 32 -3.02 2.21 11.71
CA PRO A 32 -2.77 2.19 13.14
C PRO A 32 -3.07 3.58 13.74
N MET A 33 -3.49 3.58 14.99
CA MET A 33 -3.88 4.78 15.73
C MET A 33 -3.37 4.66 17.16
N GLY A 34 -3.02 5.80 17.75
CA GLY A 34 -2.57 5.88 19.14
C GLY A 34 -1.14 6.39 19.24
N GLU A 35 -0.59 6.28 20.45
CA GLU A 35 0.80 6.62 20.71
C GLU A 35 1.72 5.51 20.21
N SER A 36 2.74 5.87 19.45
CA SER A 36 3.77 4.92 19.03
C SER A 36 4.64 4.49 20.20
N LEU A 37 5.13 3.26 20.14
CA LEU A 37 6.11 2.74 21.09
C LEU A 37 7.40 3.57 21.08
N THR A 38 8.07 3.61 22.24
CA THR A 38 9.38 4.26 22.37
C THR A 38 10.53 3.37 21.91
N HIS A 39 10.35 2.06 21.96
CA HIS A 39 11.33 1.04 21.58
C HIS A 39 10.68 -0.02 20.68
N CYS A 40 11.48 -0.62 19.79
CA CYS A 40 11.04 -1.67 18.88
C CYS A 40 10.58 -2.91 19.66
N ALA A 41 9.45 -3.50 19.28
CA ALA A 41 8.92 -4.69 19.94
C ALA A 41 9.73 -5.98 19.67
N ASP A 42 10.59 -5.97 18.63
CA ASP A 42 11.34 -7.16 18.21
C ASP A 42 12.80 -7.14 18.69
N CYS A 43 13.39 -5.96 18.89
CA CYS A 43 14.82 -5.79 19.18
C CYS A 43 15.14 -4.72 20.22
N GLU A 44 14.12 -4.10 20.81
CA GLU A 44 14.25 -3.09 21.87
C GLU A 44 15.02 -1.82 21.48
N ASP A 45 15.43 -1.63 20.23
CA ASP A 45 16.08 -0.40 19.80
C ASP A 45 15.14 0.82 19.89
N PRO A 46 15.65 2.01 20.28
CA PRO A 46 14.82 3.20 20.39
C PRO A 46 14.26 3.62 19.02
N ILE A 47 12.95 3.85 18.95
CA ILE A 47 12.27 4.30 17.72
C ILE A 47 12.46 5.81 17.57
N PRO A 48 13.06 6.30 16.47
CA PRO A 48 13.21 7.73 16.22
C PRO A 48 11.87 8.46 16.14
N GLU A 49 11.82 9.70 16.64
CA GLU A 49 10.62 10.54 16.63
C GLU A 49 9.99 10.68 15.24
N LYS A 50 10.82 10.86 14.20
CA LYS A 50 10.35 10.97 12.80
C LYS A 50 9.52 9.75 12.36
N ARG A 51 9.83 8.55 12.84
CA ARG A 51 9.05 7.34 12.52
C ARG A 51 7.72 7.33 13.26
N ARG A 52 7.71 7.69 14.55
CA ARG A 52 6.49 7.80 15.38
C ARG A 52 5.50 8.82 14.82
N LEU A 53 6.01 9.93 14.27
CA LEU A 53 5.17 10.95 13.64
C LEU A 53 4.65 10.53 12.27
N ALA A 54 5.43 9.78 11.49
CA ALA A 54 5.04 9.36 10.14
C ALA A 54 3.93 8.30 10.16
N ILE A 55 3.99 7.36 11.11
CA ILE A 55 2.97 6.33 11.31
C ILE A 55 2.68 6.23 12.81
N PRO A 56 1.65 6.94 13.30
CA PRO A 56 1.25 6.87 14.70
C PRO A 56 0.69 5.48 15.07
N GLY A 57 0.99 5.05 16.29
CA GLY A 57 0.78 3.68 16.77
C GLY A 57 1.98 2.79 16.55
#